data_AF-A0A970D5U0-F1
#
_entry.id   AF-A0A970D5U0-F1
#
_cell.length_a   1.000
_cell.length_b   1.000
_cell.length_c   1.000
_cell.angle_alpha   90.00
_cell.angle_beta   90.00
_cell.angle_gamma   90.00
#
_symmetry.space_group_name_H-M   'P 1'
#
loop_
_entity.id
_entity.type
_entity.pdbx_description
1 polymer ?
#
loop_
_entity_poly.entity_id
_entity_poly.type
_entity_poly.pdbx_seq_one_letter_code
_entity_poly.pdbx_strand_id
1 'polypeptide(L)'
;MEIVKDNVYSFEQYREVVDKYVQIDAREINFQNRVILRLLDKIFINDQDISIVDVSTQYKNKESKLHTRKFYAWDHTPDLLIVKNWTYKNGDKEEEGYLAIVEIKSPILDPIDKNSIHTNQEIADYRAHCKKVILTDCYEWQFFEEGRLLRTFVLHDKTDWVMKSVKNPDYVAKELGFPTVREGSEEWDDLLTYLKEFV
;
A
#
# COMPACT_ATOMS: atom_id res chain seq x y z
N MET A 1 4.73 0.48 32.07
CA MET A 1 4.76 -0.65 31.13
C MET A 1 4.18 -0.14 29.82
N GLU A 2 5.01 0.49 29.00
CA GLU A 2 4.62 0.82 27.63
C GLU A 2 4.55 -0.50 26.88
N ILE A 3 3.34 -0.92 26.51
CA ILE A 3 3.17 -1.93 25.49
C ILE A 3 3.62 -1.23 24.21
N VAL A 4 4.88 -1.43 23.82
CA VAL A 4 5.34 -1.13 22.47
C VAL A 4 4.47 -2.03 21.59
N LYS A 5 3.39 -1.48 21.03
CA LYS A 5 2.65 -2.13 19.96
C LYS A 5 3.69 -2.50 18.93
N ASP A 6 3.75 -3.78 18.58
CA ASP A 6 4.60 -4.28 17.52
C ASP A 6 4.19 -3.55 16.23
N ASN A 7 4.88 -2.45 15.93
CA ASN A 7 4.49 -1.41 14.97
C ASN A 7 4.82 -1.82 13.53
N VAL A 8 5.13 -3.10 13.31
CA VAL A 8 5.57 -3.63 12.03
C VAL A 8 4.71 -4.82 11.69
N TYR A 9 3.95 -4.71 10.59
CA TYR A 9 3.32 -5.86 9.97
C TYR A 9 4.44 -6.80 9.53
N SER A 10 4.54 -8.00 10.10
CA SER A 10 5.67 -8.88 9.78
C SER A 10 5.55 -9.37 8.33
N PHE A 11 6.68 -9.68 7.71
CA PHE A 11 6.67 -10.24 6.36
C PHE A 11 5.87 -11.55 6.28
N GLU A 12 5.96 -12.38 7.33
CA GLU A 12 5.18 -13.61 7.45
C GLU A 12 3.67 -13.34 7.47
N GLN A 13 3.19 -12.38 8.27
CA GLN A 13 1.79 -11.98 8.30
C GLN A 13 1.32 -11.42 6.96
N TYR A 14 2.18 -10.66 6.28
CA TYR A 14 1.90 -10.15 4.95
C TYR A 14 1.71 -11.29 3.94
N ARG A 15 2.70 -12.18 3.86
CA ARG A 15 2.68 -13.38 3.01
C ARG A 15 1.42 -14.20 3.25
N GLU A 16 1.15 -14.58 4.50
CA GLU A 16 0.02 -15.47 4.84
C GLU A 16 -1.32 -14.90 4.38
N VAL A 17 -1.52 -13.59 4.53
CA VAL A 17 -2.78 -12.95 4.11
C VAL A 17 -2.85 -12.83 2.59
N VAL A 18 -1.74 -12.50 1.91
CA VAL A 18 -1.71 -12.47 0.43
C VAL A 18 -1.99 -13.87 -0.13
N ASP A 19 -1.26 -14.89 0.31
CA ASP A 19 -1.42 -16.28 -0.13
C ASP A 19 -2.85 -16.78 0.09
N LYS A 20 -3.45 -16.44 1.24
CA LYS A 20 -4.84 -16.75 1.52
C LYS A 20 -5.77 -16.19 0.44
N TYR A 21 -5.68 -14.91 0.11
CA TYR A 21 -6.59 -14.30 -0.87
C TYR A 21 -6.30 -14.71 -2.31
N VAL A 22 -5.04 -15.01 -2.64
CA VAL A 22 -4.68 -15.66 -3.91
C VAL A 22 -5.47 -16.97 -4.09
N GLN A 23 -5.60 -17.77 -3.03
CA GLN A 23 -6.28 -19.06 -3.10
C GLN A 23 -7.82 -18.96 -3.06
N ILE A 24 -8.36 -18.05 -2.25
CA ILE A 24 -9.81 -18.05 -1.97
C ILE A 24 -10.60 -17.02 -2.77
N ASP A 25 -10.01 -15.87 -3.11
CA ASP A 25 -10.70 -14.79 -3.81
C ASP A 25 -9.72 -13.72 -4.31
N ALA A 26 -9.18 -13.95 -5.51
CA ALA A 26 -8.15 -13.12 -6.12
C ALA A 26 -8.66 -11.80 -6.74
N ARG A 27 -9.85 -11.32 -6.38
CA ARG A 27 -10.33 -10.00 -6.79
C ARG A 27 -9.50 -8.90 -6.11
N GLU A 28 -9.12 -7.90 -6.90
CA GLU A 28 -8.31 -6.73 -6.50
C GLU A 28 -8.76 -6.08 -5.19
N ILE A 29 -10.08 -5.87 -5.02
CA ILE A 29 -10.68 -5.26 -3.82
C ILE A 29 -10.33 -5.98 -2.50
N ASN A 30 -10.04 -7.28 -2.55
CA ASN A 30 -9.61 -8.02 -1.36
C ASN A 30 -8.16 -7.70 -1.00
N PHE A 31 -7.28 -7.61 -1.99
CA PHE A 31 -5.90 -7.19 -1.76
C PHE A 31 -5.87 -5.75 -1.23
N GLN A 32 -6.67 -4.85 -1.83
CA GLN A 32 -6.83 -3.48 -1.35
C GLN A 32 -7.25 -3.44 0.12
N ASN A 33 -8.40 -4.02 0.47
CA ASN A 33 -9.00 -3.80 1.79
C ASN A 33 -8.49 -4.75 2.89
N ARG A 34 -7.93 -5.90 2.53
CA ARG A 34 -7.52 -6.93 3.49
C ARG A 34 -6.00 -7.03 3.65
N VAL A 35 -5.23 -6.48 2.71
CA VAL A 35 -3.76 -6.47 2.76
C VAL A 35 -3.25 -5.04 2.81
N ILE A 36 -3.39 -4.28 1.72
CA ILE A 36 -2.66 -3.03 1.50
C ILE A 36 -3.13 -1.92 2.44
N LEU A 37 -4.45 -1.67 2.53
CA LEU A 37 -5.01 -0.67 3.45
C LEU A 37 -4.57 -0.93 4.89
N ARG A 38 -4.64 -2.19 5.33
CA ARG A 38 -4.25 -2.60 6.69
C ARG A 38 -2.76 -2.45 6.95
N LEU A 39 -1.93 -2.72 5.95
CA LEU A 39 -0.49 -2.52 6.03
C LEU A 39 -0.17 -1.03 6.20
N LEU A 40 -0.71 -0.19 5.32
CA LEU A 40 -0.46 1.25 5.33
C LEU A 40 -0.98 1.88 6.63
N ASP A 41 -2.19 1.52 7.10
CA ASP A 41 -2.73 1.99 8.37
C ASP A 41 -1.78 1.68 9.55
N LYS A 42 -1.12 0.52 9.53
CA LYS A 42 -0.15 0.14 10.56
C LYS A 42 1.15 0.93 10.45
N ILE A 43 1.64 1.16 9.23
CA ILE A 43 2.87 1.92 8.97
C ILE A 43 2.75 3.35 9.52
N PHE A 44 1.60 3.99 9.29
CA PHE A 44 1.33 5.39 9.65
C PHE A 44 0.48 5.55 10.92
N ILE A 45 0.34 4.49 11.75
CA ILE A 45 -0.54 4.50 12.93
C ILE A 45 -0.19 5.59 13.96
N ASN A 46 1.07 6.04 13.98
CA ASN A 46 1.55 7.06 14.90
C ASN A 46 1.50 8.48 14.30
N ASP A 47 1.26 8.60 13.00
CA ASP A 47 1.19 9.88 12.27
C ASP A 47 -0.26 10.38 12.28
N GLN A 48 -0.63 11.10 13.34
CA GLN A 48 -2.02 11.50 13.63
C GLN A 48 -2.68 12.38 12.55
N ASP A 49 -1.87 13.05 11.72
CA ASP A 49 -2.34 13.87 10.61
C ASP A 49 -2.47 13.08 9.30
N ILE A 50 -1.88 11.88 9.19
CA ILE A 50 -1.94 11.04 7.98
C ILE A 50 -3.12 10.09 8.07
N SER A 51 -3.85 9.96 6.97
CA SER A 51 -4.96 9.01 6.80
C SER A 51 -4.77 8.21 5.52
N ILE A 52 -5.09 6.91 5.59
CA ILE A 52 -5.22 6.03 4.43
C ILE A 52 -6.71 5.93 4.10
N VAL A 53 -7.09 6.37 2.90
CA VAL A 53 -8.51 6.53 2.54
C VAL A 53 -8.83 5.67 1.33
N ASP A 54 -9.77 4.73 1.51
CA ASP A 54 -10.40 4.02 0.39
C ASP A 54 -11.32 4.97 -0.37
N VAL A 55 -10.97 5.26 -1.62
CA VAL A 55 -11.78 6.07 -2.52
C VAL A 55 -12.27 5.29 -3.74
N SER A 56 -12.02 3.98 -3.84
CA SER A 56 -12.35 3.17 -5.03
C SER A 56 -13.85 3.13 -5.35
N THR A 57 -14.69 3.42 -4.36
CA THR A 57 -16.16 3.52 -4.49
C THR A 57 -16.70 4.94 -4.70
N GLN A 58 -15.83 5.95 -4.72
CA GLN A 58 -16.18 7.34 -5.04
C GLN A 58 -16.26 7.49 -6.56
N TYR A 59 -17.35 6.99 -7.15
CA TYR A 59 -17.59 7.10 -8.59
C TYR A 59 -18.01 8.53 -8.99
N LYS A 60 -17.92 8.87 -10.28
CA LYS A 60 -18.29 10.20 -10.83
C LYS A 60 -19.71 10.66 -10.46
N ASN A 61 -20.64 9.73 -10.20
CA ASN A 61 -22.01 10.05 -9.79
C ASN A 61 -22.20 10.27 -8.27
N LYS A 62 -21.11 10.24 -7.48
CA LYS A 62 -21.11 10.49 -6.03
C LYS A 62 -20.81 11.94 -5.66
N GLU A 63 -20.62 12.81 -6.65
CA GLU A 63 -20.51 14.27 -6.47
C GLU A 63 -21.68 14.82 -5.65
N SER A 64 -21.38 15.70 -4.70
CA SER A 64 -22.39 16.31 -3.83
C SER A 64 -21.98 17.72 -3.38
N LYS A 65 -22.89 18.43 -2.71
CA LYS A 65 -22.55 19.72 -2.08
C LYS A 65 -21.50 19.61 -0.98
N LEU A 66 -21.30 18.41 -0.42
CA LEU A 66 -20.33 18.18 0.63
C LEU A 66 -18.98 17.74 0.06
N HIS A 67 -19.00 16.97 -1.02
CA HIS A 67 -17.83 16.26 -1.53
C HIS A 67 -17.70 16.40 -3.04
N THR A 68 -16.50 16.77 -3.48
CA THR A 68 -16.09 16.87 -4.87
C THR A 68 -14.93 15.94 -5.14
N ARG A 69 -15.15 14.97 -6.04
CA ARG A 69 -14.16 13.94 -6.39
C ARG A 69 -13.04 14.50 -7.26
N LYS A 70 -13.33 15.52 -8.06
CA LYS A 70 -12.38 16.18 -8.97
C LYS A 70 -11.10 16.70 -8.31
N PHE A 71 -11.03 16.79 -6.99
CA PHE A 71 -9.80 17.22 -6.34
C PHE A 71 -8.73 16.11 -6.24
N TYR A 72 -9.13 14.83 -6.32
CA TYR A 72 -8.21 13.69 -6.32
C TYR A 72 -8.37 12.72 -7.49
N ALA A 73 -9.41 12.87 -8.30
CA ALA A 73 -9.68 11.95 -9.40
C ALA A 73 -10.43 12.59 -10.57
N TRP A 74 -9.94 12.38 -11.79
CA TRP A 74 -10.58 12.79 -13.04
C TRP A 74 -11.38 11.66 -13.68
N ASP A 75 -10.78 10.89 -14.58
CA ASP A 75 -11.47 9.83 -15.30
C ASP A 75 -11.39 8.51 -14.55
N HIS A 76 -10.25 8.26 -13.91
CA HIS A 76 -9.99 7.07 -13.11
C HIS A 76 -10.06 7.42 -11.63
N THR A 77 -10.62 6.53 -10.82
CA THR A 77 -10.67 6.70 -9.37
C THR A 77 -9.53 5.88 -8.78
N PRO A 78 -8.61 6.50 -8.00
CA PRO A 78 -7.62 5.75 -7.24
C PRO A 78 -8.24 4.70 -6.33
N ASP A 79 -7.48 3.66 -6.01
CA ASP A 79 -7.92 2.71 -4.99
C ASP A 79 -7.82 3.33 -3.60
N LEU A 80 -6.61 3.77 -3.21
CA LEU A 80 -6.36 4.43 -1.94
C LEU A 80 -5.63 5.76 -2.10
N LEU A 81 -5.86 6.65 -1.14
CA LEU A 81 -5.10 7.89 -0.95
C LEU A 81 -4.34 7.83 0.37
N ILE A 82 -3.08 8.31 0.36
CA ILE A 82 -2.33 8.65 1.57
C ILE A 82 -2.34 10.17 1.68
N VAL A 83 -2.98 10.71 2.71
CA VAL A 83 -3.35 12.13 2.73
C VAL A 83 -3.28 12.73 4.13
N LYS A 84 -2.82 13.98 4.22
CA LYS A 84 -2.83 14.76 5.46
C LYS A 84 -4.16 15.45 5.70
N ASN A 85 -4.63 15.40 6.95
CA ASN A 85 -5.82 16.10 7.44
C ASN A 85 -7.06 15.88 6.57
N TRP A 86 -7.27 14.63 6.15
CA TRP A 86 -8.40 14.25 5.30
C TRP A 86 -9.73 14.65 5.94
N THR A 87 -10.62 15.21 5.13
CA THR A 87 -12.02 15.38 5.51
C THR A 87 -12.89 15.06 4.30
N TYR A 88 -13.91 14.23 4.49
CA TYR A 88 -14.85 13.91 3.40
C TYR A 88 -15.52 15.17 2.85
N LYS A 89 -15.84 16.15 3.72
CA LYS A 89 -16.30 17.46 3.26
C LYS A 89 -15.10 18.25 2.73
N ASN A 90 -14.97 18.37 1.42
CA ASN A 90 -13.83 19.03 0.77
C ASN A 90 -14.17 20.22 -0.13
N GLY A 91 -15.46 20.57 -0.30
CA GLY A 91 -15.89 21.68 -1.16
C GLY A 91 -15.39 23.08 -0.76
N ASP A 92 -14.87 23.25 0.46
CA ASP A 92 -14.36 24.54 1.00
C ASP A 92 -12.83 24.54 1.18
N LYS A 93 -12.11 23.52 0.70
CA LYS A 93 -10.65 23.37 0.93
C LYS A 93 -9.85 23.93 -0.25
N GLU A 94 -8.82 24.73 0.07
CA GLU A 94 -7.91 25.33 -0.92
C GLU A 94 -6.74 24.40 -1.29
N GLU A 95 -6.29 23.53 -0.38
CA GLU A 95 -5.27 22.50 -0.65
C GLU A 95 -5.62 21.19 0.07
N GLU A 96 -5.45 20.08 -0.63
CA GLU A 96 -5.53 18.75 -0.04
C GLU A 96 -4.11 18.19 0.03
N GLY A 97 -3.70 17.79 1.25
CA GLY A 97 -2.35 17.32 1.54
C GLY A 97 -2.09 15.90 1.05
N TYR A 98 -2.33 15.64 -0.24
CA TYR A 98 -2.09 14.35 -0.87
C TYR A 98 -0.60 14.03 -0.90
N LEU A 99 -0.21 13.03 -0.11
CA LEU A 99 1.17 12.59 -0.02
C LEU A 99 1.48 11.55 -1.10
N ALA A 100 0.56 10.61 -1.33
CA ALA A 100 0.67 9.63 -2.41
C ALA A 100 -0.70 9.08 -2.81
N ILE A 101 -0.81 8.66 -4.07
CA ILE A 101 -1.89 7.82 -4.59
C ILE A 101 -1.41 6.36 -4.60
N VAL A 102 -2.25 5.42 -4.21
CA VAL A 102 -1.95 3.99 -4.27
C VAL A 102 -2.94 3.30 -5.22
N GLU A 103 -2.39 2.72 -6.27
CA GLU A 103 -3.08 1.87 -7.24
C GLU A 103 -2.71 0.42 -6.96
N ILE A 104 -3.70 -0.45 -6.86
CA ILE A 104 -3.56 -1.81 -6.39
C ILE A 104 -4.14 -2.73 -7.45
N LYS A 105 -3.37 -3.72 -7.88
CA LYS A 105 -3.82 -4.75 -8.81
C LYS A 105 -3.89 -6.12 -8.16
N SER A 106 -4.51 -7.07 -8.85
CA SER A 106 -4.52 -8.47 -8.42
C SER A 106 -3.25 -9.18 -8.91
N PRO A 107 -2.46 -9.84 -8.04
CA PRO A 107 -1.26 -10.58 -8.47
C PRO A 107 -1.58 -11.78 -9.38
N ILE A 108 -2.85 -12.18 -9.48
CA ILE A 108 -3.28 -13.34 -10.24
C ILE A 108 -4.09 -12.94 -11.47
N LEU A 109 -5.08 -12.07 -11.28
CA LEU A 109 -6.02 -11.70 -12.34
C LEU A 109 -5.46 -10.60 -13.24
N ASP A 110 -4.73 -9.65 -12.67
CA ASP A 110 -4.17 -8.49 -13.37
C ASP A 110 -2.78 -8.09 -12.83
N PRO A 111 -1.79 -8.99 -12.84
CA PRO A 111 -0.46 -8.70 -12.27
C PRO A 111 0.23 -7.55 -13.01
N ILE A 112 1.07 -6.79 -12.30
CA ILE A 112 1.74 -5.60 -12.85
C ILE A 112 2.59 -5.93 -14.08
N ASP A 113 3.20 -7.12 -14.10
CA ASP A 113 4.08 -7.56 -15.19
C ASP A 113 3.35 -7.76 -16.53
N LYS A 114 2.01 -7.90 -16.50
CA LYS A 114 1.16 -7.82 -17.68
C LYS A 114 0.91 -6.34 -17.99
N ASN A 115 1.92 -5.72 -18.60
CA ASN A 115 1.89 -4.34 -19.11
C ASN A 115 0.50 -3.96 -19.68
N SER A 116 -0.25 -3.23 -18.86
CA SER A 116 -1.61 -2.81 -19.19
C SER A 116 -1.56 -1.34 -19.60
N ILE A 117 -2.00 -1.05 -20.83
CA ILE A 117 -2.17 0.34 -21.31
C ILE A 117 -3.09 1.11 -20.35
N HIS A 118 -4.06 0.41 -19.76
CA HIS A 118 -5.02 0.97 -18.83
C HIS A 118 -4.34 1.49 -17.54
N THR A 119 -3.47 0.69 -16.92
CA THR A 119 -2.73 1.07 -15.71
C THR A 119 -1.84 2.29 -15.96
N ASN A 120 -1.23 2.37 -17.14
CA ASN A 120 -0.44 3.54 -17.52
C ASN A 120 -1.31 4.81 -17.71
N GLN A 121 -2.54 4.65 -18.21
CA GLN A 121 -3.50 5.76 -18.33
C GLN A 121 -3.99 6.22 -16.95
N GLU A 122 -4.28 5.30 -16.04
CA GLU A 122 -4.64 5.59 -14.64
C GLU A 122 -3.54 6.40 -13.95
N ILE A 123 -2.30 5.90 -13.98
CA ILE A 123 -1.14 6.60 -13.38
C ILE A 123 -0.93 7.98 -14.02
N ALA A 124 -1.15 8.12 -15.32
CA ALA A 124 -1.03 9.42 -15.99
C ALA A 124 -2.11 10.41 -15.53
N ASP A 125 -3.34 9.92 -15.31
CA ASP A 125 -4.48 10.72 -14.83
C ASP A 125 -4.23 11.23 -13.40
N TYR A 126 -3.71 10.35 -12.54
CA TYR A 126 -3.40 10.64 -11.13
C TYR A 126 -2.37 11.76 -10.93
N ARG A 127 -1.45 11.94 -11.88
CA ARG A 127 -0.40 12.98 -11.83
C ARG A 127 -0.95 14.40 -11.81
N ALA A 128 -2.18 14.60 -12.27
CA ALA A 128 -2.85 15.90 -12.17
C ALA A 128 -3.15 16.31 -10.72
N HIS A 129 -3.19 15.34 -9.80
CA HIS A 129 -3.60 15.54 -8.40
C HIS A 129 -2.48 15.29 -7.39
N CYS A 130 -1.61 14.30 -7.64
CA CYS A 130 -0.49 13.99 -6.76
C CYS A 130 0.76 13.64 -7.59
N LYS A 131 1.92 14.14 -7.14
CA LYS A 131 3.20 13.84 -7.81
C LYS A 131 3.64 12.40 -7.59
N LYS A 132 3.23 11.79 -6.49
CA LYS A 132 3.69 10.49 -6.01
C LYS A 132 2.61 9.44 -6.21
N VAL A 133 2.97 8.34 -6.88
CA VAL A 133 2.09 7.19 -7.12
C VAL A 133 2.81 5.91 -6.72
N ILE A 134 2.11 5.04 -5.99
CA ILE A 134 2.54 3.70 -5.62
C ILE A 134 1.65 2.72 -6.41
N LEU A 135 2.26 1.83 -7.18
CA LEU A 135 1.56 0.73 -7.86
C LEU A 135 1.99 -0.58 -7.21
N THR A 136 1.04 -1.42 -6.81
CA THR A 136 1.36 -2.75 -6.25
C THR A 136 0.34 -3.82 -6.62
N ASP A 137 0.78 -5.05 -6.79
CA ASP A 137 -0.08 -6.24 -6.84
C ASP A 137 0.15 -7.16 -5.63
N CYS A 138 0.70 -6.62 -4.56
CA CYS A 138 1.24 -7.32 -3.39
C CYS A 138 2.55 -8.09 -3.60
N TYR A 139 2.86 -8.55 -4.81
CA TYR A 139 4.12 -9.25 -5.11
C TYR A 139 5.20 -8.28 -5.53
N GLU A 140 4.83 -7.24 -6.25
CA GLU A 140 5.71 -6.16 -6.65
C GLU A 140 5.16 -4.81 -6.15
N TRP A 141 6.07 -3.89 -5.81
CA TRP A 141 5.76 -2.51 -5.46
C TRP A 141 6.62 -1.58 -6.30
N GLN A 142 5.98 -0.70 -7.07
CA GLN A 142 6.61 0.30 -7.91
C GLN A 142 6.28 1.70 -7.40
N PHE A 143 7.29 2.55 -7.31
CA PHE A 143 7.18 3.90 -6.75
C PHE A 143 7.50 4.93 -7.82
N PHE A 144 6.57 5.83 -8.10
CA PHE A 144 6.70 6.86 -9.13
C PHE A 144 6.64 8.26 -8.55
N GLU A 145 7.51 9.16 -8.99
CA GLU A 145 7.43 10.59 -8.68
C GLU A 145 7.52 11.42 -9.96
N GLU A 146 6.58 12.34 -10.15
CA GLU A 146 6.44 13.16 -11.37
C GLU A 146 6.44 12.29 -12.64
N GLY A 147 5.93 11.06 -12.49
CA GLY A 147 5.82 10.09 -13.56
C GLY A 147 7.06 9.28 -13.92
N ARG A 148 8.13 9.43 -13.14
CA ARG A 148 9.36 8.62 -13.28
C ARG A 148 9.33 7.50 -12.25
N LEU A 149 9.61 6.27 -12.69
CA LEU A 149 9.82 5.16 -11.78
C LEU A 149 11.11 5.40 -10.99
N LEU A 150 11.00 5.47 -9.67
CA LEU A 150 12.12 5.69 -8.75
C LEU A 150 12.68 4.38 -8.21
N ARG A 151 11.80 3.48 -7.79
CA ARG A 151 12.19 2.23 -7.14
C ARG A 151 11.14 1.13 -7.36
N THR A 152 11.62 -0.10 -7.43
CA THR A 152 10.81 -1.31 -7.46
C THR A 152 11.27 -2.24 -6.35
N PHE A 153 10.33 -2.85 -5.63
CA PHE A 153 10.57 -3.95 -4.70
C PHE A 153 9.82 -5.17 -5.18
N VAL A 154 10.53 -6.29 -5.29
CA VAL A 154 9.95 -7.59 -5.67
C VAL A 154 9.99 -8.48 -4.43
N LEU A 155 8.82 -8.82 -3.92
CA LEU A 155 8.65 -9.69 -2.75
C LEU A 155 8.36 -11.15 -3.15
N HIS A 156 7.97 -11.39 -4.41
CA HIS A 156 7.69 -12.73 -4.93
C HIS A 156 8.15 -12.85 -6.40
N ASP A 157 9.01 -13.82 -6.71
CA ASP A 157 9.76 -13.93 -7.98
C ASP A 157 9.10 -14.81 -9.06
N LYS A 158 7.76 -14.88 -9.03
CA LYS A 158 6.88 -15.78 -9.82
C LYS A 158 6.90 -17.24 -9.37
N THR A 159 7.96 -17.69 -8.70
CA THR A 159 8.03 -19.07 -8.18
C THR A 159 7.83 -19.15 -6.69
N ASP A 160 8.41 -18.22 -5.93
CA ASP A 160 8.28 -18.20 -4.48
C ASP A 160 8.47 -16.79 -3.91
N TRP A 161 8.19 -16.64 -2.62
CA TRP A 161 8.50 -15.44 -1.87
C TRP A 161 10.01 -15.24 -1.74
N VAL A 162 10.45 -13.98 -1.81
CA VAL A 162 11.86 -13.59 -1.66
C VAL A 162 12.22 -13.60 -0.17
N MET A 163 12.64 -14.78 0.31
CA MET A 163 12.94 -15.05 1.71
C MET A 163 14.44 -14.98 2.04
N LYS A 164 14.75 -14.63 3.29
CA LYS A 164 16.04 -14.88 3.95
C LYS A 164 15.86 -15.35 5.39
N SER A 165 16.89 -15.98 5.93
CA SER A 165 17.00 -16.32 7.35
C SER A 165 17.33 -15.07 8.19
N VAL A 166 16.50 -14.75 9.18
CA VAL A 166 16.65 -13.62 10.11
C VAL A 166 16.81 -14.14 11.53
N LYS A 167 17.83 -13.68 12.27
CA LYS A 167 17.97 -14.04 13.69
C LYS A 167 16.90 -13.37 14.54
N ASN A 168 16.22 -14.16 15.37
CA ASN A 168 15.41 -13.59 16.44
C ASN A 168 16.33 -12.95 17.50
N PRO A 169 15.88 -11.88 18.18
CA PRO A 169 16.60 -11.33 19.32
C PRO A 169 16.88 -12.41 20.36
N ASP A 170 18.07 -12.39 20.95
CA ASP A 170 18.52 -13.41 21.91
C ASP A 170 17.53 -13.64 23.05
N TYR A 171 16.89 -12.57 23.55
CA TYR A 171 15.84 -12.66 24.56
C TYR A 171 14.63 -13.47 24.09
N VAL A 172 14.16 -13.24 22.86
CA VAL A 172 12.99 -13.93 22.29
C VAL A 172 13.29 -15.41 22.08
N ALA A 173 14.52 -15.73 21.64
CA ALA A 173 14.93 -17.12 21.46
C ALA A 173 15.15 -17.85 22.80
N LYS A 174 15.86 -17.23 23.74
CA LYS A 174 16.28 -17.88 25.00
C LYS A 174 15.19 -17.90 26.06
N GLU A 175 14.47 -16.79 26.24
CA GLU A 175 13.51 -16.63 27.33
C GLU A 175 12.10 -17.02 26.94
N LEU A 176 11.74 -16.89 25.65
CA LEU A 176 10.39 -17.17 25.15
C LEU A 176 10.31 -18.45 24.31
N GLY A 177 11.44 -19.15 24.09
CA GLY A 177 11.49 -20.44 23.41
C GLY A 177 11.20 -20.40 21.91
N PHE A 178 11.25 -19.23 21.28
CA PHE A 178 11.11 -19.11 19.83
C PHE A 178 12.37 -19.61 19.11
N PRO A 179 12.27 -20.01 17.82
CA PRO A 179 13.42 -20.38 17.01
C PRO A 179 14.50 -19.28 17.02
N THR A 180 15.78 -19.65 17.04
CA THR A 180 16.89 -18.67 16.98
C THR A 180 16.92 -17.90 15.67
N VAL A 181 16.34 -18.47 14.62
CA VAL A 181 16.21 -17.91 13.28
C VAL A 181 14.76 -18.07 12.84
N ARG A 182 14.18 -17.01 12.28
CA ARG A 182 12.90 -17.02 11.60
C ARG A 182 13.10 -16.69 10.12
N GLU A 183 12.10 -17.01 9.33
CA GLU A 183 11.98 -16.52 7.96
C GLU A 183 11.68 -15.00 7.96
N GLY A 184 12.31 -14.25 7.06
CA GLY A 184 12.09 -12.80 6.86
C GLY A 184 12.53 -12.38 5.45
N SER A 185 12.61 -11.07 5.17
CA SER A 185 13.01 -10.54 3.84
C SER A 185 13.66 -9.17 3.98
N GLU A 186 14.84 -8.95 3.35
CA GLU A 186 15.47 -7.60 3.30
C GLU A 186 14.62 -6.67 2.49
N GLU A 187 14.14 -7.16 1.35
CA GLU A 187 13.26 -6.43 0.45
C GLU A 187 12.00 -5.95 1.18
N TRP A 188 11.44 -6.75 2.10
CA TRP A 188 10.33 -6.31 2.95
C TRP A 188 10.73 -5.19 3.91
N ASP A 189 11.81 -5.36 4.66
CA ASP A 189 12.24 -4.36 5.65
C ASP A 189 12.61 -3.02 4.97
N ASP A 190 13.26 -3.10 3.81
CA ASP A 190 13.60 -1.95 2.98
C ASP A 190 12.34 -1.30 2.36
N LEU A 191 11.36 -2.10 1.92
CA LEU A 191 10.07 -1.60 1.42
C LEU A 191 9.35 -0.79 2.50
N LEU A 192 9.27 -1.32 3.73
CA LEU A 192 8.61 -0.63 4.83
C LEU A 192 9.30 0.69 5.19
N THR A 193 10.63 0.71 5.16
CA THR A 193 11.41 1.93 5.38
C THR A 193 11.15 2.93 4.26
N TYR A 194 11.22 2.48 3.02
CA TYR A 194 11.00 3.33 1.85
C TYR A 194 9.57 3.87 1.77
N LEU A 195 8.55 3.10 2.15
CA LEU A 195 7.16 3.57 2.22
C LEU A 195 7.01 4.79 3.14
N LYS A 196 7.72 4.81 4.27
CA LYS A 196 7.70 5.94 5.21
C LYS A 196 8.45 7.16 4.69
N GLU A 197 9.58 6.95 4.01
CA GLU A 197 10.38 8.03 3.42
C GLU A 197 9.74 8.62 2.16
N PHE A 198 9.05 7.78 1.40
CA PHE A 198 8.42 8.16 0.15
C PHE A 198 7.18 9.01 0.36
N VAL A 199 6.47 8.86 1.48
CA VAL A 199 5.25 9.63 1.82
C VAL A 199 5.65 10.96 2.46
#